data_AF-A0A8J4BIW0-F1
#
_entry.id   AF-A0A8J4BIW0-F1
#
_cell.length_a   1.000
_cell.length_b   1.000
_cell.length_c   1.000
_cell.angle_alpha   90.00
_cell.angle_beta   90.00
_cell.angle_gamma   90.00
#
_symmetry.space_group_name_H-M   'P 1'
#
loop_
_entity.id
_entity.type
_entity.pdbx_description
1 polymer ?
#
loop_
_entity_poly.entity_id
_entity_poly.type
_entity_poly.pdbx_seq_one_letter_code
_entity_poly.pdbx_strand_id
1 'polypeptide(L)'
;MVDPLDGTTNFVHGFPFVCTSIGLTVGGVVVVGVVYNPVLEELFVAAEGGGAYLNGERLTVSGRTQLTGALLGTEVGTARDDDTLDAMFGRVRQLVGRMRSVRCTGSCALGLCSVALGRCDAFFEINFGGCWDAAAGALMVSEAGGAVLDPAGGTWNVMARRVMAAGSGDLAEAMAAVLTKCELGSREAGPPGKGMGVSLRVAGTEDEAAVKGEREGPGEARTE
;
A
#
# COMPACT_ATOMS: atom_id res chain seq x y z
N MET A 1 -7.98 -15.84 14.68
CA MET A 1 -7.84 -15.45 13.27
C MET A 1 -6.46 -15.89 12.84
N VAL A 2 -6.35 -16.69 11.77
CA VAL A 2 -5.08 -17.28 11.36
C VAL A 2 -4.93 -17.13 9.86
N ASP A 3 -3.84 -16.53 9.44
CA ASP A 3 -3.31 -16.64 8.08
C ASP A 3 -2.09 -17.55 8.11
N PRO A 4 -2.16 -18.76 7.54
CA PRO A 4 -0.98 -19.63 7.46
C PRO A 4 0.13 -19.04 6.56
N LEU A 5 -0.22 -18.21 5.56
CA LEU A 5 0.72 -17.68 4.56
C LEU A 5 0.21 -16.35 3.96
N ASP A 6 0.45 -15.25 4.67
CA ASP A 6 0.33 -13.91 4.09
C ASP A 6 1.54 -13.64 3.18
N GLY A 7 1.28 -13.01 2.03
CA GLY A 7 2.25 -12.88 0.94
C GLY A 7 2.37 -14.12 0.06
N THR A 8 1.27 -14.82 -0.21
CA THR A 8 1.29 -16.02 -1.09
C THR A 8 1.98 -15.76 -2.44
N THR A 9 1.74 -14.61 -3.09
CA THR A 9 2.43 -14.23 -4.34
C THR A 9 3.94 -14.10 -4.12
N ASN A 10 4.36 -13.50 -3.01
CA ASN A 10 5.77 -13.37 -2.66
C ASN A 10 6.41 -14.74 -2.46
N PHE A 11 5.73 -15.66 -1.78
CA PHE A 11 6.20 -17.03 -1.58
C PHE A 11 6.44 -17.74 -2.91
N VAL A 12 5.47 -17.67 -3.84
CA VAL A 12 5.57 -18.27 -5.18
C VAL A 12 6.77 -17.73 -5.96
N HIS A 13 7.10 -16.45 -5.79
CA HIS A 13 8.18 -15.78 -6.52
C HIS A 13 9.51 -15.68 -5.75
N GLY A 14 9.59 -16.22 -4.53
CA GLY A 14 10.79 -16.12 -3.68
C GLY A 14 11.10 -14.71 -3.17
N PHE A 15 10.11 -13.80 -3.14
CA PHE A 15 10.27 -12.48 -2.54
C PHE A 15 10.19 -12.59 -1.00
N PRO A 16 11.12 -11.99 -0.22
CA PRO A 16 11.34 -12.37 1.18
C PRO A 16 10.33 -11.81 2.19
N PHE A 17 9.24 -11.19 1.73
CA PHE A 17 8.19 -10.64 2.58
C PHE A 17 7.00 -11.60 2.64
N VAL A 18 7.17 -12.69 3.39
CA VAL A 18 6.15 -13.73 3.61
C VAL A 18 6.03 -13.98 5.11
N CYS A 19 4.82 -14.25 5.61
CA CYS A 19 4.68 -14.55 7.03
C CYS A 19 3.47 -15.44 7.36
N THR A 20 3.52 -16.03 8.55
CA THR A 20 2.34 -16.57 9.23
C THR A 20 1.83 -15.52 10.20
N SER A 21 0.52 -15.27 10.23
CA SER A 21 -0.14 -14.29 11.08
C SER A 21 -1.20 -14.95 11.96
N ILE A 22 -1.17 -14.69 13.26
CA ILE A 22 -2.10 -15.24 14.26
C ILE A 22 -2.58 -14.12 15.17
N GLY A 23 -3.89 -13.88 15.17
CA GLY A 23 -4.55 -12.96 16.10
C GLY A 23 -5.59 -13.68 16.96
N LEU A 24 -5.57 -13.46 18.28
CA LEU A 24 -6.62 -13.87 19.20
C LEU A 24 -7.54 -12.69 19.48
N THR A 25 -8.85 -12.89 19.34
CA THR A 25 -9.85 -11.89 19.72
C THR A 25 -10.70 -12.37 20.89
N VAL A 26 -11.01 -11.46 21.80
CA VAL A 26 -11.94 -11.66 22.93
C VAL A 26 -12.92 -10.49 22.93
N GLY A 27 -14.23 -10.78 22.84
CA GLY A 27 -15.25 -9.72 22.79
C GLY A 27 -15.13 -8.77 21.58
N GLY A 28 -14.50 -9.21 20.49
CA GLY A 28 -14.26 -8.38 19.30
C GLY A 28 -12.98 -7.52 19.36
N VAL A 29 -12.25 -7.54 20.48
CA VAL A 29 -10.96 -6.86 20.65
C VAL A 29 -9.83 -7.83 20.37
N VAL A 30 -8.79 -7.42 19.64
CA VAL A 30 -7.59 -8.24 19.45
C VAL A 30 -6.72 -8.14 20.70
N VAL A 31 -6.47 -9.26 21.37
CA VAL A 31 -5.77 -9.30 22.67
C VAL A 31 -4.37 -9.93 22.60
N VAL A 32 -4.11 -10.75 21.57
CA VAL A 32 -2.79 -11.32 21.28
C VAL A 32 -2.56 -11.32 19.78
N GLY A 33 -1.35 -11.00 19.36
CA GLY A 33 -0.92 -11.01 17.96
C GLY A 33 0.46 -11.64 17.85
N VAL A 34 0.65 -12.50 16.86
CA VAL A 34 1.94 -13.08 16.48
C VAL A 34 2.06 -13.01 14.96
N VAL A 35 3.16 -12.47 14.46
CA VAL A 35 3.51 -12.48 13.04
C VAL A 35 4.93 -12.99 12.90
N TYR A 36 5.14 -14.02 12.09
CA TYR A 36 6.47 -14.61 11.89
C TYR A 36 6.85 -14.66 10.43
N ASN A 37 7.93 -13.98 10.06
CA ASN A 37 8.57 -14.11 8.75
C ASN A 37 9.75 -15.10 8.86
N PRO A 38 9.65 -16.30 8.27
CA PRO A 38 10.71 -17.30 8.37
C PRO A 38 11.93 -16.99 7.50
N VAL A 39 11.80 -16.14 6.48
CA VAL A 39 12.92 -15.80 5.56
C VAL A 39 13.83 -14.75 6.19
N LEU A 40 13.26 -13.80 6.91
CA LEU A 40 13.98 -12.74 7.62
C LEU A 40 14.25 -13.08 9.10
N GLU A 41 13.73 -14.21 9.58
CA GLU A 41 13.78 -14.61 10.99
C GLU A 41 13.21 -13.53 11.93
N GLU A 42 12.15 -12.85 11.49
CA GLU A 42 11.49 -11.80 12.27
C GLU A 42 10.24 -12.36 12.96
N LEU A 43 10.30 -12.53 14.29
CA LEU A 43 9.17 -12.90 15.14
C LEU A 43 8.61 -11.67 15.86
N PHE A 44 7.47 -11.20 15.41
CA PHE A 44 6.69 -10.15 16.05
C PHE A 44 5.68 -10.74 17.04
N VAL A 45 5.63 -10.23 18.26
CA VAL A 45 4.70 -10.66 19.31
C VAL A 45 4.13 -9.44 20.03
N ALA A 46 2.81 -9.42 20.26
CA ALA A 46 2.16 -8.42 21.09
C ALA A 46 1.02 -9.04 21.91
N ALA A 47 0.77 -8.45 23.07
CA ALA A 47 -0.39 -8.73 23.90
C ALA A 47 -0.96 -7.40 24.41
N GLU A 48 -2.28 -7.32 24.57
CA GLU A 48 -2.95 -6.12 25.08
C GLU A 48 -2.35 -5.66 26.42
N GLY A 49 -1.85 -4.43 26.47
CA GLY A 49 -1.16 -3.83 27.61
C GLY A 49 0.23 -4.40 27.91
N GLY A 50 0.72 -5.35 27.11
CA GLY A 50 2.02 -6.01 27.28
C GLY A 50 3.17 -5.39 26.46
N GLY A 51 2.84 -4.52 25.51
CA GLY A 51 3.76 -4.03 24.49
C GLY A 51 3.91 -4.98 23.30
N ALA A 52 4.58 -4.48 22.26
CA ALA A 52 4.95 -5.25 21.07
C ALA A 52 6.47 -5.45 21.01
N TYR A 53 6.89 -6.58 20.45
CA TYR A 53 8.29 -7.00 20.40
C TYR A 53 8.64 -7.60 19.04
N LEU A 54 9.88 -7.43 18.60
CA LEU A 54 10.52 -8.17 17.51
C LEU A 54 11.70 -8.94 18.08
N ASN A 55 11.67 -10.27 18.01
CA ASN A 55 12.76 -11.13 18.51
C ASN A 55 13.16 -10.83 19.97
N GLY A 56 12.18 -10.46 20.81
CA GLY A 56 12.39 -10.12 22.21
C GLY A 56 12.72 -8.65 22.48
N GLU A 57 13.05 -7.86 21.45
CA GLU A 57 13.32 -6.44 21.57
C GLU A 57 12.02 -5.63 21.45
N ARG A 58 11.81 -4.67 22.35
CA ARG A 58 10.58 -3.87 22.38
C ARG A 58 10.50 -2.95 21.17
N LEU A 59 9.33 -2.93 20.53
CA LEU A 59 9.02 -2.06 19.40
C LEU A 59 8.67 -0.65 19.87
N THR A 60 8.93 0.33 19.00
CA THR A 60 8.42 1.68 19.13
C THR A 60 8.21 2.24 17.73
N VAL A 61 7.05 2.82 17.48
CA VAL A 61 6.75 3.50 16.22
C VAL A 61 7.69 4.69 15.99
N SER A 62 7.76 5.21 14.76
CA SER A 62 8.66 6.31 14.41
C SER A 62 8.33 7.65 15.09
N GLY A 63 7.10 7.82 15.59
CA GLY A 63 6.61 9.06 16.21
C GLY A 63 6.41 10.22 15.23
N ARG A 64 6.49 9.98 13.91
CA ARG A 64 6.27 11.03 12.91
C ARG A 64 4.82 11.50 12.91
N THR A 65 4.63 12.82 12.93
CA THR A 65 3.31 13.47 13.02
C THR A 65 2.82 14.13 11.73
N GLN A 66 3.69 14.32 10.75
CA GLN A 66 3.38 15.04 9.50
C GLN A 66 3.48 14.11 8.29
N LEU A 67 2.60 14.31 7.30
CA LEU A 67 2.67 13.62 6.00
C LEU A 67 3.98 13.92 5.29
N THR A 68 4.43 15.17 5.33
CA THR A 68 5.68 15.59 4.70
C THR A 68 6.86 14.80 5.27
N GLY A 69 7.60 14.13 4.39
CA GLY A 69 8.74 13.31 4.80
C GLY A 69 8.37 11.87 5.21
N ALA A 70 7.09 11.58 5.45
CA ALA A 70 6.65 10.25 5.88
C ALA A 70 6.81 9.19 4.79
N LEU A 71 7.14 7.96 5.20
CA LEU A 71 7.21 6.78 4.36
C LEU A 71 5.90 5.99 4.44
N LEU A 72 5.24 5.83 3.30
CA LEU A 72 4.00 5.09 3.16
C LEU A 72 4.27 3.62 2.81
N GLY A 73 3.56 2.70 3.45
CA GLY A 73 3.33 1.34 2.95
C GLY A 73 1.89 1.18 2.44
N THR A 74 1.69 0.39 1.38
CA THR A 74 0.35 0.01 0.88
C THR A 74 0.46 -1.17 -0.06
N GLU A 75 -0.66 -1.72 -0.51
CA GLU A 75 -0.70 -2.80 -1.51
C GLU A 75 -1.72 -2.49 -2.61
N VAL A 76 -1.48 -3.04 -3.80
CA VAL A 76 -2.39 -2.90 -4.97
C VAL A 76 -3.64 -3.78 -4.83
N GLY A 77 -3.64 -4.71 -3.87
CA GLY A 77 -4.68 -5.71 -3.70
C GLY A 77 -4.64 -6.78 -4.79
N THR A 78 -5.64 -7.66 -4.80
CA THR A 78 -5.75 -8.80 -5.73
C THR A 78 -6.76 -8.59 -6.85
N ALA A 79 -7.72 -7.68 -6.66
CA ALA A 79 -8.70 -7.31 -7.68
C ALA A 79 -8.01 -6.58 -8.86
N ARG A 80 -8.49 -6.83 -10.07
CA ARG A 80 -7.87 -6.37 -11.33
C ARG A 80 -8.86 -5.68 -12.27
N ASP A 81 -10.08 -5.42 -11.82
CA ASP A 81 -11.02 -4.57 -12.55
C ASP A 81 -10.58 -3.10 -12.52
N ASP A 82 -10.88 -2.38 -13.60
CA ASP A 82 -10.44 -1.00 -13.81
C ASP A 82 -10.90 -0.06 -12.68
N ASP A 83 -12.16 -0.18 -12.23
CA ASP A 83 -12.71 0.66 -11.17
C ASP A 83 -11.92 0.51 -9.85
N THR A 84 -11.58 -0.73 -9.48
CA THR A 84 -10.79 -0.98 -8.26
C THR A 84 -9.36 -0.48 -8.39
N LEU A 85 -8.72 -0.68 -9.55
CA LEU A 85 -7.37 -0.19 -9.81
C LEU A 85 -7.31 1.35 -9.80
N ASP A 86 -8.25 2.01 -10.48
CA ASP A 86 -8.35 3.47 -10.52
C ASP A 86 -8.58 4.04 -9.11
N ALA A 87 -9.44 3.40 -8.31
CA ALA A 87 -9.67 3.81 -6.93
C ALA A 87 -8.40 3.63 -6.06
N MET A 88 -7.66 2.53 -6.22
CA MET A 88 -6.41 2.28 -5.49
C MET A 88 -5.33 3.30 -5.89
N PHE A 89 -5.04 3.43 -7.18
CA PHE A 89 -4.01 4.36 -7.67
C PHE A 89 -4.39 5.82 -7.43
N GLY A 90 -5.68 6.15 -7.45
CA GLY A 90 -6.19 7.46 -7.05
C GLY A 90 -5.82 7.82 -5.61
N ARG A 91 -6.04 6.90 -4.66
CA ARG A 91 -5.63 7.08 -3.25
C ARG A 91 -4.12 7.23 -3.10
N VAL A 92 -3.35 6.33 -3.73
CA VAL A 92 -1.88 6.38 -3.70
C VAL A 92 -1.36 7.70 -4.27
N ARG A 93 -1.90 8.17 -5.41
CA ARG A 93 -1.51 9.44 -6.02
C ARG A 93 -1.72 10.60 -5.05
N GLN A 94 -2.84 10.63 -4.32
CA GLN A 94 -3.12 11.69 -3.36
C GLN A 94 -2.17 11.69 -2.16
N LEU A 95 -1.79 10.51 -1.67
CA LEU A 95 -0.86 10.40 -0.54
C LEU A 95 0.59 10.65 -0.95
N VAL A 96 1.07 10.03 -2.04
CA VAL A 96 2.45 10.18 -2.51
C VAL A 96 2.77 11.62 -2.91
N GLY A 97 1.79 12.40 -3.37
CA GLY A 97 1.97 13.84 -3.60
C GLY A 97 2.23 14.67 -2.33
N ARG A 98 2.10 14.08 -1.13
CA ARG A 98 2.24 14.73 0.18
C ARG A 98 3.26 14.04 1.09
N MET A 99 3.71 12.84 0.71
CA MET A 99 4.60 11.97 1.47
C MET A 99 5.92 11.78 0.73
N ARG A 100 6.94 11.22 1.40
CA ARG A 100 8.28 11.09 0.83
C ARG A 100 8.38 10.02 -0.26
N SER A 101 7.81 8.84 0.01
CA SER A 101 7.78 7.72 -0.94
C SER A 101 6.81 6.65 -0.47
N VAL A 102 6.60 5.63 -1.31
CA VAL A 102 5.74 4.48 -1.04
C VAL A 102 6.52 3.15 -1.10
N ARG A 103 6.07 2.14 -0.37
CA ARG A 103 6.49 0.74 -0.47
C ARG A 103 5.26 -0.13 -0.69
N CYS A 104 5.38 -1.10 -1.60
CA CYS A 104 4.43 -2.18 -1.77
C CYS A 104 5.21 -3.48 -1.65
N THR A 105 5.03 -4.20 -0.55
CA THR A 105 5.85 -5.35 -0.17
C THR A 105 5.11 -6.67 -0.31
N GLY A 106 3.82 -6.66 -0.62
CA GLY A 106 3.00 -7.83 -0.89
C GLY A 106 2.47 -8.57 0.36
N SER A 107 2.49 -7.95 1.54
CA SER A 107 1.97 -8.55 2.79
C SER A 107 1.37 -7.48 3.69
N CYS A 108 0.09 -7.67 4.04
CA CYS A 108 -0.64 -6.76 4.92
C CYS A 108 -0.09 -6.80 6.35
N ALA A 109 0.14 -8.02 6.86
CA ALA A 109 0.60 -8.23 8.22
C ALA A 109 2.00 -7.63 8.41
N LEU A 110 2.93 -7.87 7.48
CA LEU A 110 4.26 -7.27 7.53
C LEU A 110 4.23 -5.77 7.25
N GLY A 111 3.28 -5.26 6.46
CA GLY A 111 3.03 -3.83 6.30
C GLY A 111 2.71 -3.15 7.64
N LEU A 112 1.81 -3.73 8.42
CA LEU A 112 1.47 -3.24 9.76
C LEU A 112 2.62 -3.38 10.76
N CYS A 113 3.30 -4.54 10.79
CA CYS A 113 4.52 -4.71 11.59
C CYS A 113 5.61 -3.70 11.22
N SER A 114 5.68 -3.27 9.97
CA SER A 114 6.60 -2.22 9.53
C SER A 114 6.34 -0.89 10.23
N VAL A 115 5.07 -0.55 10.44
CA VAL A 115 4.66 0.66 11.15
C VAL A 115 4.99 0.50 12.64
N ALA A 116 4.67 -0.63 13.24
CA ALA A 116 4.96 -0.92 14.64
C ALA A 116 6.48 -0.82 14.97
N LEU A 117 7.33 -1.30 14.06
CA LEU A 117 8.79 -1.22 14.15
C LEU A 117 9.35 0.19 13.82
N GLY A 118 8.55 1.08 13.25
CA GLY A 118 9.00 2.40 12.79
C GLY A 118 9.81 2.39 11.48
N ARG A 119 9.87 1.26 10.75
CA ARG A 119 10.50 1.21 9.41
C ARG A 119 9.62 1.83 8.33
N CYS A 120 8.31 1.93 8.58
CA CYS A 120 7.35 2.73 7.82
C CYS A 120 6.65 3.69 8.77
N ASP A 121 6.27 4.86 8.28
CA ASP A 121 5.58 5.86 9.12
C ASP A 121 4.07 5.64 9.11
N ALA A 122 3.53 5.12 8.00
CA ALA A 122 2.12 4.80 7.87
C ALA A 122 1.89 3.65 6.88
N PHE A 123 0.74 2.98 7.03
CA PHE A 123 0.28 1.91 6.16
C PHE A 123 -1.23 2.01 5.93
N PHE A 124 -1.70 1.73 4.72
CA PHE A 124 -3.12 1.43 4.51
C PHE A 124 -3.30 0.33 3.48
N GLU A 125 -4.36 -0.45 3.66
CA GLU A 125 -4.80 -1.44 2.68
C GLU A 125 -6.32 -1.59 2.73
N ILE A 126 -6.91 -1.84 1.57
CA ILE A 126 -8.35 -1.96 1.37
C ILE A 126 -8.58 -3.18 0.48
N ASN A 127 -9.64 -3.94 0.77
CA ASN A 127 -10.05 -5.17 0.10
C ASN A 127 -9.09 -6.36 0.26
N PHE A 128 -8.29 -6.41 1.34
CA PHE A 128 -7.50 -7.61 1.67
C PHE A 128 -8.38 -8.84 1.95
N GLY A 129 -7.78 -10.03 1.97
CA GLY A 129 -8.46 -11.33 1.93
C GLY A 129 -9.40 -11.56 3.11
N GLY A 130 -8.95 -11.26 4.32
CA GLY A 130 -9.78 -11.38 5.52
C GLY A 130 -9.15 -10.75 6.76
N CYS A 131 -9.90 -10.75 7.86
CA CYS A 131 -9.46 -10.14 9.12
C CYS A 131 -8.13 -10.69 9.66
N TRP A 132 -7.77 -11.91 9.27
CA TRP A 132 -6.49 -12.55 9.63
C TRP A 132 -5.26 -11.82 9.09
N ASP A 133 -5.39 -11.09 7.97
CA ASP A 133 -4.32 -10.30 7.36
C ASP A 133 -3.90 -9.12 8.25
N ALA A 134 -4.86 -8.54 8.99
CA ALA A 134 -4.65 -7.30 9.73
C ALA A 134 -4.68 -7.45 11.25
N ALA A 135 -5.38 -8.44 11.81
CA ALA A 135 -5.63 -8.54 13.26
C ALA A 135 -4.35 -8.48 14.11
N ALA A 136 -3.39 -9.35 13.82
CA ALA A 136 -2.14 -9.40 14.58
C ALA A 136 -1.33 -8.11 14.42
N GLY A 137 -1.11 -7.66 13.18
CA GLY A 137 -0.35 -6.46 12.88
C GLY A 137 -0.95 -5.18 13.47
N ALA A 138 -2.27 -5.07 13.51
CA ALA A 138 -2.96 -3.93 14.12
C ALA A 138 -2.67 -3.84 15.62
N LEU A 139 -2.71 -4.97 16.35
CA LEU A 139 -2.32 -4.99 17.76
C LEU A 139 -0.85 -4.57 17.95
N MET A 140 0.06 -5.03 17.07
CA MET A 140 1.47 -4.61 17.13
C MET A 140 1.61 -3.09 17.06
N VAL A 141 0.88 -2.44 16.14
CA VAL A 141 0.91 -0.99 15.98
C VAL A 141 0.43 -0.29 17.24
N SER A 142 -0.73 -0.71 17.78
CA SER A 142 -1.29 -0.12 19.01
C SER A 142 -0.34 -0.27 20.20
N GLU A 143 0.21 -1.46 20.41
CA GLU A 143 1.12 -1.76 21.52
C GLU A 143 2.52 -1.15 21.36
N ALA A 144 2.90 -0.76 20.14
CA ALA A 144 4.12 0.01 19.86
C ALA A 144 3.92 1.53 19.99
N GLY A 145 2.71 2.00 20.33
CA GLY A 145 2.37 3.41 20.51
C GLY A 145 1.84 4.12 19.25
N GLY A 146 1.50 3.36 18.20
CA GLY A 146 0.88 3.88 16.99
C GLY A 146 -0.65 3.95 17.06
N ALA A 147 -1.26 4.40 15.98
CA ALA A 147 -2.70 4.51 15.82
C ALA A 147 -3.21 3.61 14.70
N VAL A 148 -4.35 2.94 14.93
CA VAL A 148 -5.05 2.09 13.95
C VAL A 148 -6.47 2.60 13.76
N LEU A 149 -6.84 2.88 12.52
CA LEU A 149 -8.11 3.48 12.13
C LEU A 149 -8.72 2.76 10.92
N ASP A 150 -10.01 3.00 10.68
CA ASP A 150 -10.61 2.72 9.37
C ASP A 150 -10.10 3.77 8.36
N PRO A 151 -9.70 3.40 7.13
CA PRO A 151 -9.33 4.35 6.08
C PRO A 151 -10.41 5.38 5.74
N ALA A 152 -11.69 5.06 5.97
CA ALA A 152 -12.81 6.00 5.81
C ALA A 152 -12.91 7.02 6.97
N GLY A 153 -12.09 6.85 8.02
CA GLY A 153 -12.13 7.59 9.26
C GLY A 153 -12.85 6.84 10.38
N GLY A 154 -12.52 7.17 11.62
CA GLY A 154 -13.12 6.57 12.82
C GLY A 154 -12.46 5.26 13.27
N THR A 155 -13.13 4.59 14.20
CA THR A 155 -12.63 3.39 14.86
C THR A 155 -12.53 2.23 13.88
N TRP A 156 -11.38 1.58 13.85
CA TRP A 156 -11.17 0.38 13.06
C TRP A 156 -12.00 -0.80 13.60
N ASN A 157 -12.62 -1.56 12.69
CA ASN A 157 -13.28 -2.82 13.01
C ASN A 157 -12.42 -3.96 12.51
N VAL A 158 -12.04 -4.89 13.39
CA VAL A 158 -11.20 -6.06 13.03
C VAL A 158 -11.80 -6.92 11.91
N MET A 159 -13.12 -6.94 11.77
CA MET A 159 -13.82 -7.67 10.70
C MET A 159 -13.89 -6.88 9.39
N ALA A 160 -13.45 -5.63 9.37
CA ALA A 160 -13.39 -4.84 8.15
C ALA A 160 -12.26 -5.34 7.27
N ARG A 161 -12.53 -5.43 5.96
CA ARG A 161 -11.53 -5.75 4.94
C ARG A 161 -10.74 -4.51 4.51
N ARG A 162 -10.44 -3.64 5.48
CA ARG A 162 -9.70 -2.40 5.29
C ARG A 162 -9.08 -1.97 6.61
N VAL A 163 -7.88 -1.41 6.53
CA VAL A 163 -7.11 -0.99 7.71
C VAL A 163 -6.23 0.18 7.35
N MET A 164 -6.05 1.07 8.31
CA MET A 164 -5.10 2.16 8.26
C MET A 164 -4.30 2.16 9.56
N ALA A 165 -2.99 2.36 9.46
CA ALA A 165 -2.10 2.49 10.61
C ALA A 165 -1.12 3.63 10.41
N ALA A 166 -0.73 4.31 11.48
CA ALA A 166 0.32 5.30 11.48
C ALA A 166 1.11 5.32 12.79
N GLY A 167 2.34 5.81 12.73
CA GLY A 167 3.22 5.93 13.89
C GLY A 167 2.84 7.03 14.88
N SER A 168 1.75 7.76 14.65
CA SER A 168 1.17 8.72 15.60
C SER A 168 -0.30 8.98 15.29
N GLY A 169 -1.05 9.52 16.26
CA GLY A 169 -2.42 9.99 16.07
C GLY A 169 -2.52 11.10 15.02
N ASP A 170 -1.67 12.12 15.12
CA ASP A 170 -1.65 13.25 14.17
C ASP A 170 -1.45 12.79 12.72
N LEU A 171 -0.54 11.84 12.48
CA LEU A 171 -0.30 11.30 11.15
C LEU A 171 -1.48 10.46 10.66
N ALA A 172 -2.11 9.67 11.55
CA ALA A 172 -3.30 8.91 11.21
C ALA A 172 -4.46 9.83 10.81
N GLU A 173 -4.73 10.89 11.57
CA GLU A 173 -5.78 11.86 11.26
C GLU A 173 -5.52 12.59 9.94
N ALA A 174 -4.27 13.03 9.71
CA ALA A 174 -3.89 13.67 8.46
C ALA A 174 -4.06 12.72 7.26
N MET A 175 -3.76 11.43 7.43
CA MET A 175 -3.90 10.42 6.38
C MET A 175 -5.37 10.09 6.10
N ALA A 176 -6.19 9.89 7.14
CA ALA A 176 -7.64 9.69 7.00
C ALA A 176 -8.28 10.86 6.24
N ALA A 177 -7.95 12.10 6.58
CA ALA A 177 -8.49 13.29 5.93
C ALA A 177 -8.20 13.34 4.41
N VAL A 178 -7.11 12.74 3.94
CA VAL A 178 -6.80 12.58 2.51
C VAL A 178 -7.63 11.45 1.90
N LEU A 179 -7.71 10.30 2.57
CA LEU A 179 -8.38 9.10 2.07
C LEU A 179 -9.90 9.26 1.98
N THR A 180 -10.55 9.84 2.99
CA THR A 180 -12.02 10.07 2.98
C THR A 180 -12.45 10.99 1.83
N LYS A 181 -11.63 11.97 1.45
CA LYS A 181 -11.89 12.85 0.29
C LYS A 181 -11.85 12.10 -1.04
N CYS A 182 -11.01 11.07 -1.15
CA CYS A 182 -10.91 10.26 -2.37
C CYS A 182 -12.19 9.44 -2.59
N GLU A 183 -12.80 8.92 -1.53
CA GLU A 183 -14.05 8.15 -1.61
C GLU A 183 -15.26 9.01 -1.97
N LEU A 184 -15.23 10.29 -1.61
CA LEU A 184 -16.26 11.26 -1.99
C LEU A 184 -16.09 11.72 -3.44
N GLY A 185 -14.85 11.88 -3.91
CA GLY A 185 -14.55 12.32 -5.29
C GLY A 185 -14.83 11.28 -6.38
N SER A 186 -14.79 9.98 -6.05
CA SER A 186 -15.14 8.91 -7.00
C SER A 186 -16.64 8.70 -7.20
N ARG A 187 -17.50 9.39 -6.43
CA ARG A 187 -18.97 9.36 -6.59
C ARG A 187 -19.53 10.46 -7.50
N GLU A 188 -18.75 11.48 -7.86
CA GLU A 188 -19.12 12.43 -8.92
C GLU A 188 -18.72 11.88 -10.30
N ALA A 189 -19.35 10.78 -10.71
CA ALA A 189 -19.33 10.36 -12.09
C ALA A 189 -20.18 11.35 -12.91
N GLY A 190 -19.52 12.17 -13.73
CA GLY A 190 -20.18 12.89 -14.82
C GLY A 190 -20.91 11.92 -15.75
N PRO A 191 -21.87 12.39 -16.56
CA PRO A 191 -22.76 11.54 -17.33
C PRO A 191 -21.97 10.57 -18.23
N PRO A 192 -22.45 9.33 -18.43
CA PRO A 192 -21.70 8.30 -19.12
C PRO A 192 -21.61 8.66 -20.62
N GLY A 193 -20.40 8.88 -21.11
CA GLY A 193 -20.17 9.06 -22.54
C GLY A 193 -19.04 10.02 -22.90
N LYS A 194 -17.80 9.59 -22.66
CA LYS A 194 -16.64 9.79 -23.56
C LYS A 194 -15.43 9.15 -22.90
N GLY A 195 -14.90 8.09 -23.53
CA GLY A 195 -13.69 7.41 -23.08
C GLY A 195 -12.55 8.42 -22.93
N MET A 196 -11.99 8.50 -21.72
CA MET A 196 -10.83 9.31 -21.47
C MET A 196 -9.60 8.47 -21.83
N GLY A 197 -9.15 8.60 -23.07
CA GLY A 197 -7.88 8.02 -23.50
C GLY A 197 -6.74 8.62 -22.67
N VAL A 198 -6.14 7.82 -21.80
CA VAL A 198 -4.88 8.18 -21.14
C VAL A 198 -3.78 8.06 -22.19
N SER A 199 -3.44 9.18 -22.83
CA SER A 199 -2.26 9.28 -23.69
C SER A 199 -1.01 9.25 -22.82
N LEU A 200 -0.42 8.07 -22.63
CA LEU A 200 0.94 7.92 -22.12
C LEU A 200 1.91 8.45 -23.19
N ARG A 201 2.38 9.70 -23.05
CA ARG A 201 3.50 10.17 -23.88
C ARG A 201 4.80 9.63 -23.29
N VAL A 202 5.32 8.57 -23.91
CA VAL A 202 6.72 8.16 -23.73
C VAL A 202 7.58 9.23 -24.40
N ALA A 203 8.41 9.92 -23.62
CA ALA A 203 9.38 10.87 -24.17
C ALA A 203 10.47 10.08 -24.91
N GLY A 204 10.38 10.05 -26.24
CA GLY A 204 11.43 9.53 -27.11
C GLY A 204 12.60 10.51 -27.16
N THR A 205 13.81 9.99 -26.92
CA THR A 205 15.08 10.64 -27.24
C THR A 205 15.24 10.72 -28.75
N GLU A 206 15.26 11.93 -29.31
CA GLU A 206 15.67 12.15 -30.70
C GLU A 206 17.17 12.35 -30.74
N ASP A 207 17.91 11.33 -31.17
CA ASP A 207 19.15 11.50 -31.93
C ASP A 207 19.44 10.19 -32.68
N GLU A 208 19.21 10.17 -34.00
CA GLU A 208 20.11 9.55 -34.97
C GLU A 208 19.62 9.72 -36.42
N ALA A 209 20.47 10.44 -37.17
CA ALA A 209 20.90 10.17 -38.54
C ALA A 209 19.86 10.10 -39.69
N ALA A 210 19.91 11.15 -40.50
CA ALA A 210 19.62 11.11 -41.92
C ALA A 210 20.50 10.07 -42.63
N VAL A 211 19.92 9.31 -43.57
CA VAL A 211 20.44 8.94 -44.91
C VAL A 211 19.49 7.89 -45.52
N LYS A 212 18.83 8.29 -46.62
CA LYS A 212 18.30 7.47 -47.74
C LYS A 212 17.61 8.50 -48.65
N GLY A 213 18.02 8.77 -49.89
CA GLY A 213 18.56 7.85 -50.88
C GLY A 213 17.40 7.28 -51.69
N GLU A 214 16.87 8.03 -52.65
CA GLU A 214 15.98 7.50 -53.68
C GLU A 214 16.52 7.88 -55.07
N ARG A 215 16.83 6.84 -55.82
CA ARG A 215 17.04 6.84 -57.28
C ARG A 215 15.75 6.35 -57.94
N GLU A 216 15.69 6.68 -59.23
CA GLU A 216 14.85 6.13 -60.32
C GLU A 216 13.51 6.86 -60.51
N GLY A 217 13.13 7.31 -61.71
CA GLY A 217 13.56 6.95 -63.06
C GLY A 217 12.99 7.89 -64.13
N PRO A 218 13.09 7.54 -65.43
CA PRO A 218 13.44 8.48 -66.52
C PRO A 218 12.31 8.83 -67.50
N GLY A 219 12.55 9.82 -68.36
CA GLY A 219 11.80 10.07 -69.61
C GLY A 219 11.82 11.55 -70.00
N GLU A 220 12.71 11.99 -70.90
CA GLU A 220 12.48 12.27 -72.34
C GLU A 220 12.64 13.79 -72.57
N ALA A 221 13.78 14.23 -73.11
CA ALA A 221 14.03 14.49 -74.53
C ALA A 221 13.29 15.72 -75.09
N ARG A 222 14.04 16.81 -75.33
CA ARG A 222 13.93 17.70 -76.52
C ARG A 222 15.13 18.66 -76.61
N THR A 223 15.86 18.52 -77.71
CA THR A 223 16.66 19.52 -78.44
C THR A 223 15.82 20.79 -78.71
N GLU A 224 16.33 22.02 -78.83
CA GLU A 224 17.58 22.56 -79.40
C GLU A 224 18.17 23.68 -78.53
#